data_AF-A0A7H0HPN3-F1
#
_entry.id   AF-A0A7H0HPN3-F1
#
_cell.length_a   1.000
_cell.length_b   1.000
_cell.length_c   1.000
_cell.angle_alpha   90.00
_cell.angle_beta   90.00
_cell.angle_gamma   90.00
#
_symmetry.space_group_name_H-M   'P 1'
#
loop_
_entity.id
_entity.type
_entity.pdbx_description
1 polymer ?
#
loop_
_entity_poly.entity_id
_entity_poly.type
_entity_poly.pdbx_seq_one_letter_code
_entity_poly.pdbx_strand_id
1 'polypeptide(L)'
;MADEPIDDEELLAWIENDPDNWELPDELRMPASGIVENFAIIVLSSRFTSAAINQSVGRLITDSAEFSTWFFEEAKGQENPLRLLQLSETSMRLLRPCWKAWKVYERAYEENSTEFPSVEAQNLLAALDAAHNGFRTPRGL
;
A
#
# COMPACT_ATOMS: atom_id res chain seq x y z
N MET A 1 -0.14 33.28 -0.99
CA MET A 1 0.73 32.53 -0.05
C MET A 1 2.02 32.31 -0.79
N ALA A 2 3.14 32.75 -0.21
CA ALA A 2 4.45 32.48 -0.79
C ALA A 2 4.75 30.99 -0.61
N ASP A 3 5.19 30.32 -1.68
CA ASP A 3 5.82 28.99 -1.61
C ASP A 3 7.06 29.17 -0.71
N GLU A 4 7.00 28.68 0.52
CA GLU A 4 8.22 28.49 1.30
C GLU A 4 9.05 27.41 0.59
N PRO A 5 10.32 27.71 0.25
CA PRO A 5 11.19 26.71 -0.35
C PRO A 5 11.32 25.53 0.61
N ILE A 6 11.21 24.32 0.08
CA ILE A 6 11.45 23.08 0.81
C ILE A 6 12.85 23.16 1.43
N ASP A 7 12.96 22.93 2.74
CA ASP A 7 14.25 22.84 3.40
C ASP A 7 15.00 21.61 2.87
N ASP A 8 16.12 21.86 2.19
CA ASP A 8 16.95 20.81 1.58
C ASP A 8 17.41 19.78 2.62
N GLU A 9 17.58 20.18 3.88
CA GLU A 9 17.96 19.28 4.98
C GLU A 9 16.82 18.33 5.37
N GLU A 10 15.57 18.82 5.34
CA GLU A 10 14.38 18.01 5.63
C GLU A 10 14.04 17.04 4.49
N LEU A 11 14.25 17.48 3.23
CA LEU A 11 14.13 16.63 2.05
C LEU A 11 15.19 15.51 2.05
N LEU A 12 16.45 15.85 2.37
CA LEU A 12 17.53 14.87 2.47
C LEU A 12 17.28 13.86 3.59
N ALA A 13 16.86 14.32 4.77
CA ALA A 13 16.50 13.43 5.86
C ALA A 13 15.35 12.49 5.49
N TRP A 14 14.38 12.95 4.70
CA TRP A 14 13.29 12.09 4.22
C TRP A 14 13.78 11.04 3.21
N ILE A 15 14.64 11.41 2.24
CA ILE A 15 15.25 10.49 1.27
C ILE A 15 16.13 9.45 1.98
N GLU A 16 16.93 9.87 2.95
CA GLU A 16 17.83 8.98 3.71
C GLU A 16 17.10 8.02 4.65
N ASN A 17 15.85 8.33 5.00
CA ASN A 17 15.00 7.52 5.88
C ASN A 17 14.08 6.52 5.15
N ASP A 18 14.28 6.22 3.86
CA ASP A 18 13.76 4.98 3.26
C ASP A 18 14.83 3.87 3.30
N PRO A 19 14.98 3.14 4.42
CA PRO A 19 16.15 2.31 4.73
C PRO A 19 16.34 1.07 3.84
N ASP A 20 15.54 0.91 2.80
CA ASP A 20 15.23 -0.41 2.28
C ASP A 20 15.15 -0.50 0.75
N ASN A 21 15.41 0.63 0.06
CA ASN A 21 15.54 0.75 -1.40
C ASN A 21 14.58 -0.16 -2.17
N TRP A 22 13.29 -0.13 -1.78
CA TRP A 22 12.33 -1.09 -2.27
C TRP A 22 11.89 -0.73 -3.67
N GLU A 23 12.40 -1.47 -4.64
CA GLU A 23 11.96 -1.33 -6.01
C GLU A 23 10.57 -1.95 -6.19
N LEU A 24 9.67 -1.20 -6.83
CA LEU A 24 8.33 -1.68 -7.16
C LEU A 24 8.45 -2.93 -8.05
N PRO A 25 7.95 -4.10 -7.59
CA PRO A 25 7.98 -5.35 -8.35
C PRO A 25 7.33 -5.21 -9.73
N ASP A 26 7.88 -5.88 -10.74
CA ASP A 26 7.39 -5.83 -12.13
C ASP A 26 5.92 -6.21 -12.23
N GLU A 27 5.47 -7.18 -11.43
CA GLU A 27 4.10 -7.66 -11.40
C GLU A 27 3.12 -6.58 -10.94
N LEU A 28 3.56 -5.63 -10.10
CA LEU A 28 2.72 -4.55 -9.58
C LEU A 28 2.66 -3.34 -10.51
N ARG A 29 3.40 -3.33 -11.63
CA ARG A 29 3.42 -2.21 -12.58
C ARG A 29 2.27 -2.24 -13.58
N MET A 30 1.63 -3.39 -13.74
CA MET A 30 0.57 -3.64 -14.72
C MET A 30 -0.48 -4.59 -14.12
N PRO A 31 -1.72 -4.66 -14.63
CA PRO A 31 -2.23 -4.03 -15.86
C PRO A 31 -2.81 -2.62 -15.71
N ALA A 32 -3.18 -2.20 -14.50
CA ALA A 32 -3.71 -0.88 -14.20
C ALA A 32 -2.60 0.14 -13.95
N SER A 33 -2.96 1.43 -13.98
CA SER A 33 -2.04 2.54 -13.67
C SER A 33 -1.70 2.67 -12.18
N GLY A 34 -2.52 2.10 -11.30
CA GLY A 34 -2.35 2.18 -9.86
C GLY A 34 -1.86 0.86 -9.26
N ILE A 35 -0.90 0.98 -8.33
CA ILE A 35 -0.23 -0.16 -7.71
C ILE A 35 -1.16 -0.97 -6.80
N VAL A 36 -2.13 -0.31 -6.15
CA VAL A 36 -3.09 -0.98 -5.26
C VAL A 36 -4.06 -1.83 -6.06
N GLU A 37 -4.51 -1.33 -7.21
CA GLU A 37 -5.36 -2.05 -8.15
C GLU A 37 -4.62 -3.26 -8.73
N ASN A 38 -3.36 -3.10 -9.11
CA ASN A 38 -2.54 -4.21 -9.60
C ASN A 38 -2.34 -5.30 -8.55
N PHE A 39 -2.04 -4.90 -7.30
CA PHE A 39 -1.97 -5.82 -6.18
C PHE A 39 -3.30 -6.57 -5.99
N ALA A 40 -4.42 -5.84 -6.00
CA ALA A 40 -5.74 -6.45 -5.84
C ALA A 40 -6.06 -7.43 -6.96
N ILE A 41 -5.74 -7.10 -8.22
CA ILE A 41 -5.93 -8.00 -9.36
C ILE A 41 -5.13 -9.29 -9.15
N ILE A 42 -3.87 -9.21 -8.74
CA ILE A 42 -3.03 -10.39 -8.50
C ILE A 42 -3.63 -11.27 -7.40
N VAL A 43 -3.97 -10.68 -6.26
CA VAL A 43 -4.50 -11.44 -5.12
C VAL A 43 -5.85 -12.04 -5.46
N LEU A 44 -6.81 -11.25 -5.95
CA LEU A 44 -8.18 -11.72 -6.20
C LEU A 44 -8.27 -12.71 -7.38
N SER A 45 -7.33 -12.65 -8.32
CA SER A 45 -7.25 -13.63 -9.42
C SER A 45 -6.58 -14.94 -8.99
N SER A 46 -5.97 -14.98 -7.81
CA SER A 46 -5.30 -16.16 -7.30
C SER A 46 -6.30 -17.18 -6.77
N ARG A 47 -6.08 -18.46 -7.12
CA ARG A 47 -6.86 -19.60 -6.61
C ARG A 47 -6.67 -19.85 -5.12
N PHE A 48 -5.70 -19.18 -4.50
CA PHE A 48 -5.28 -19.41 -3.12
C PHE A 48 -6.05 -18.57 -2.10
N THR A 49 -6.92 -17.64 -2.53
CA THR A 49 -7.54 -16.69 -1.62
C THR A 49 -8.69 -17.25 -0.80
N SER A 50 -8.74 -16.84 0.47
CA SER A 50 -9.91 -17.06 1.34
C SER A 50 -10.88 -15.89 1.24
N ALA A 51 -12.14 -16.10 1.66
CA ALA A 51 -13.14 -15.04 1.74
C ALA A 51 -12.67 -13.84 2.59
N ALA A 52 -11.93 -14.09 3.67
CA ALA A 52 -11.39 -13.04 4.53
C ALA A 52 -10.33 -12.19 3.80
N ILE A 53 -9.42 -12.82 3.06
CA ILE A 53 -8.42 -12.10 2.26
C ILE A 53 -9.12 -11.26 1.18
N ASN A 54 -10.10 -11.84 0.48
CA ASN A 54 -10.85 -11.12 -0.56
C ASN A 54 -11.58 -9.89 0.00
N GLN A 55 -12.19 -10.02 1.17
CA GLN A 55 -12.84 -8.90 1.84
C GLN A 55 -11.84 -7.81 2.22
N SER A 56 -10.70 -8.18 2.81
CA SER A 56 -9.66 -7.22 3.20
C SER A 56 -9.04 -6.52 2.00
N VAL A 57 -8.85 -7.21 0.88
CA VAL A 57 -8.37 -6.59 -0.37
C VAL A 57 -9.42 -5.63 -0.96
N GLY A 58 -10.70 -6.02 -0.97
CA GLY A 58 -11.77 -5.12 -1.41
C GLY A 58 -11.85 -3.84 -0.57
N ARG A 59 -11.64 -3.96 0.75
CA ARG A 59 -11.51 -2.80 1.65
C ARG A 59 -10.30 -1.94 1.29
N LEU A 60 -9.13 -2.54 1.10
CA LEU A 60 -7.91 -1.82 0.70
C LEU A 60 -8.11 -0.97 -0.56
N ILE A 61 -8.75 -1.51 -1.60
CA ILE A 61 -9.08 -0.76 -2.83
C ILE A 61 -9.97 0.45 -2.51
N THR A 62 -10.97 0.25 -1.65
CA THR A 62 -11.91 1.32 -1.26
C THR A 62 -11.18 2.44 -0.54
N ASP A 63 -10.37 2.12 0.47
CA ASP A 63 -9.63 3.14 1.22
C ASP A 63 -8.54 3.83 0.39
N SER A 64 -7.92 3.13 -0.57
CA SER A 64 -6.98 3.74 -1.52
C SER A 64 -7.68 4.68 -2.50
N ALA A 65 -8.86 4.33 -2.99
CA ALA A 65 -9.67 5.20 -3.83
C ALA A 65 -10.13 6.45 -3.08
N GLU A 66 -10.64 6.28 -1.85
CA GLU A 66 -11.00 7.41 -0.97
C GLU A 66 -9.81 8.32 -0.67
N PHE A 67 -8.64 7.74 -0.37
CA PHE A 67 -7.40 8.50 -0.17
C PHE A 67 -7.03 9.29 -1.42
N SER A 68 -7.12 8.68 -2.60
CA SER A 68 -6.78 9.33 -3.87
C SER A 68 -7.71 10.51 -4.15
N THR A 69 -9.02 10.33 -3.96
CA THR A 69 -10.01 11.41 -4.09
C THR A 69 -9.67 12.56 -3.15
N TRP A 70 -9.49 12.27 -1.86
CA TRP A 70 -9.12 13.27 -0.87
C TRP A 70 -7.80 13.99 -1.20
N PHE A 71 -6.78 13.25 -1.63
CA PHE A 71 -5.48 13.80 -1.99
C PHE A 71 -5.57 14.79 -3.16
N PHE A 72 -6.34 14.45 -4.19
CA PHE A 72 -6.50 15.30 -5.37
C PHE A 72 -7.44 16.49 -5.16
N GLU A 73 -8.49 16.33 -4.35
CA GLU A 73 -9.51 17.36 -4.13
C GLU A 73 -9.14 18.34 -3.01
N GLU A 74 -8.49 17.87 -1.94
CA GLU A 74 -8.26 18.66 -0.73
C GLU A 74 -6.77 18.92 -0.50
N ALA A 75 -5.96 17.86 -0.41
CA ALA A 75 -4.57 17.97 0.02
C ALA A 75 -3.74 18.86 -0.93
N LYS A 76 -3.91 18.71 -2.25
CA LYS A 76 -3.13 19.45 -3.26
C LYS A 76 -3.24 20.98 -3.16
N GLY A 77 -4.32 21.51 -2.56
CA GLY A 77 -4.52 22.95 -2.38
C GLY A 77 -4.23 23.47 -0.97
N GLN A 78 -4.03 22.58 0.00
CA GLN A 78 -3.96 22.93 1.43
C GLN A 78 -2.66 22.51 2.11
N GLU A 79 -1.99 21.47 1.60
CA GLU A 79 -0.78 20.92 2.17
C GLU A 79 0.48 21.59 1.60
N ASN A 80 1.54 21.62 2.41
CA ASN A 80 2.84 22.10 1.93
C ASN A 80 3.48 21.09 0.94
N PRO A 81 4.43 21.53 0.09
CA PRO A 81 5.03 20.67 -0.93
C PRO A 81 5.69 19.39 -0.40
N LEU A 82 6.36 19.45 0.75
CA LEU A 82 6.99 18.28 1.37
C LEU A 82 5.95 17.25 1.83
N ARG A 83 4.84 17.72 2.41
CA ARG A 83 3.74 16.87 2.83
C ARG A 83 3.04 16.22 1.64
N LEU A 84 2.88 16.96 0.54
CA LEU A 84 2.36 16.39 -0.72
C LEU A 84 3.26 15.28 -1.26
N LEU A 85 4.58 15.45 -1.21
CA LEU A 85 5.53 14.41 -1.60
C LEU A 85 5.37 13.16 -0.73
N GLN A 86 5.38 13.31 0.60
CA GLN A 86 5.16 12.22 1.55
C GLN A 86 3.82 11.49 1.33
N LEU A 87 2.75 12.25 1.05
CA LEU A 87 1.43 11.70 0.76
C LEU A 87 1.41 10.93 -0.56
N SER A 88 2.11 11.43 -1.59
CA SER A 88 2.19 10.77 -2.90
C SER A 88 2.83 9.38 -2.83
N GLU A 89 3.73 9.16 -1.87
CA GLU A 89 4.37 7.85 -1.65
C GLU A 89 3.59 6.92 -0.70
N THR A 90 2.49 7.40 -0.12
CA THR A 90 1.74 6.65 0.89
C THR A 90 1.32 5.28 0.38
N SER A 91 0.76 5.20 -0.83
CA SER A 91 0.36 3.93 -1.43
C SER A 91 1.54 2.95 -1.54
N MET A 92 2.73 3.43 -1.94
CA MET A 92 3.91 2.59 -2.11
C MET A 92 4.37 2.04 -0.76
N ARG A 93 4.49 2.91 0.25
CA ARG A 93 4.91 2.54 1.60
C ARG A 93 3.94 1.55 2.26
N LEU A 94 2.63 1.74 2.11
CA LEU A 94 1.61 0.88 2.71
C LEU A 94 1.46 -0.47 1.99
N LEU A 95 1.67 -0.49 0.67
CA LEU A 95 1.52 -1.71 -0.13
C LEU A 95 2.72 -2.64 0.01
N ARG A 96 3.92 -2.10 0.27
CA ARG A 96 5.14 -2.89 0.46
C ARG A 96 5.01 -4.07 1.46
N PRO A 97 4.57 -3.87 2.71
CA PRO A 97 4.40 -4.99 3.65
C PRO A 97 3.31 -5.96 3.19
N CYS A 98 2.25 -5.47 2.54
CA CYS A 98 1.18 -6.31 1.98
C CYS A 98 1.74 -7.25 0.89
N TRP A 99 2.57 -6.73 -0.01
CA TRP A 99 3.22 -7.53 -1.05
C TRP A 99 4.15 -8.59 -0.47
N LYS A 100 5.01 -8.22 0.49
CA LYS A 100 5.91 -9.18 1.15
C LYS A 100 5.13 -10.31 1.82
N ALA A 101 4.06 -9.98 2.56
CA ALA A 101 3.22 -10.97 3.22
C ALA A 101 2.47 -11.85 2.21
N TRP A 102 1.98 -11.27 1.11
CA TRP A 102 1.34 -12.02 0.02
C TRP A 102 2.27 -13.06 -0.58
N LYS A 103 3.52 -12.70 -0.92
CA LYS A 103 4.47 -13.64 -1.53
C LYS A 103 4.83 -14.80 -0.59
N VAL A 104 4.90 -14.54 0.73
CA VAL A 104 5.11 -15.60 1.72
C VAL A 104 3.89 -16.52 1.80
N TYR A 105 2.69 -15.96 1.81
CA TYR A 105 1.44 -16.71 1.82
C TYR A 105 1.26 -17.58 0.58
N GLU A 106 1.45 -17.01 -0.61
CA GLU A 106 1.37 -17.70 -1.89
C GLU A 106 2.32 -18.89 -1.92
N ARG A 107 3.59 -18.67 -1.55
CA ARG A 107 4.59 -19.72 -1.48
C ARG A 107 4.21 -20.83 -0.51
N ALA A 108 3.75 -20.49 0.70
CA ALA A 108 3.37 -21.48 1.70
C ALA A 108 2.18 -22.34 1.23
N TYR A 109 1.23 -21.75 0.50
CA TYR A 109 0.11 -22.48 -0.09
C TYR A 109 0.59 -23.42 -1.21
N GLU A 110 1.47 -22.95 -2.09
CA GLU A 110 2.02 -23.76 -3.18
C GLU A 110 2.83 -24.96 -2.66
N GLU A 111 3.60 -24.77 -1.59
CA GLU A 111 4.39 -25.83 -0.95
C GLU A 111 3.50 -26.84 -0.21
N ASN A 112 2.39 -26.39 0.40
CA ASN A 112 1.52 -27.22 1.25
C ASN A 112 0.10 -27.36 0.67
N SER A 113 -0.01 -27.92 -0.53
CA SER A 113 -1.28 -28.08 -1.29
C SER A 113 -2.47 -28.75 -0.55
N THR A 114 -2.25 -29.35 0.61
CA THR A 114 -3.27 -30.00 1.45
C THR A 114 -3.72 -29.18 2.66
N GLU A 115 -2.96 -28.18 3.10
CA GLU A 115 -3.24 -27.42 4.31
C GLU A 115 -3.29 -25.92 4.03
N PHE A 116 -4.28 -25.24 4.60
CA PHE A 116 -4.39 -23.80 4.51
C PHE A 116 -3.29 -23.16 5.38
N PRO A 117 -2.39 -22.31 4.83
CA PRO A 117 -1.28 -21.72 5.57
C PRO A 117 -1.78 -20.60 6.49
N SER A 118 -2.33 -21.02 7.64
CA SER A 118 -3.10 -20.15 8.54
C SER A 118 -2.29 -19.02 9.16
N VAL A 119 -1.01 -19.25 9.45
CA VAL A 119 -0.11 -18.24 10.03
C VAL A 119 0.21 -17.17 9.00
N GLU A 120 0.56 -17.57 7.79
CA GLU A 120 0.86 -16.67 6.68
C GLU A 120 -0.38 -15.88 6.25
N ALA A 121 -1.56 -16.52 6.27
CA ALA A 121 -2.83 -15.84 6.05
C ALA A 121 -3.09 -14.75 7.09
N GLN A 122 -2.84 -15.04 8.38
CA GLN A 122 -3.00 -14.06 9.45
C GLN A 122 -2.02 -12.89 9.30
N ASN A 123 -0.76 -13.17 8.93
CA ASN A 123 0.24 -12.14 8.68
C ASN A 123 -0.15 -11.23 7.50
N LEU A 124 -0.68 -11.81 6.42
CA LEU A 124 -1.21 -11.04 5.29
C LEU A 124 -2.39 -10.17 5.73
N LEU A 125 -3.35 -10.73 6.46
CA LEU A 125 -4.50 -9.98 6.97
C LEU A 125 -4.08 -8.83 7.89
N ALA A 126 -3.08 -9.04 8.75
CA ALA A 126 -2.52 -7.99 9.60
C ALA A 126 -1.84 -6.87 8.79
N ALA A 127 -1.10 -7.22 7.73
CA ALA A 127 -0.50 -6.23 6.83
C ALA A 127 -1.57 -5.41 6.09
N LEU A 128 -2.63 -6.06 5.61
CA LEU A 128 -3.76 -5.41 4.96
C LEU A 128 -4.50 -4.47 5.93
N ASP A 129 -4.71 -4.87 7.18
CA ASP A 129 -5.33 -4.02 8.20
C ASP A 129 -4.44 -2.82 8.58
N ALA A 130 -3.13 -3.01 8.66
CA ALA A 130 -2.19 -1.91 8.87
C ALA A 130 -2.23 -0.90 7.70
N ALA A 131 -2.29 -1.39 6.45
CA ALA A 131 -2.43 -0.54 5.28
C ALA A 131 -3.77 0.22 5.27
N HIS A 132 -4.86 -0.46 5.63
CA HIS A 132 -6.18 0.15 5.82
C HIS A 132 -6.12 1.35 6.77
N ASN A 133 -5.55 1.15 7.97
CA ASN A 133 -5.39 2.22 8.96
C ASN A 133 -4.45 3.33 8.43
N GLY A 134 -3.42 2.96 7.66
CA GLY A 134 -2.49 3.88 7.01
C GLY A 134 -3.15 4.81 5.99
N PHE A 135 -4.13 4.35 5.21
CA PHE A 135 -4.88 5.21 4.28
C PHE A 135 -5.88 6.14 4.96
N ARG A 136 -6.27 5.84 6.20
CA ARG A 136 -7.19 6.66 7.00
C ARG A 136 -6.48 7.72 7.83
N THR A 137 -5.31 7.40 8.36
CA THR A 137 -4.54 8.29 9.25
C THR A 137 -4.31 9.70 8.66
N PRO A 138 -3.93 9.88 7.38
CA PRO A 138 -3.75 11.20 6.80
C PRO A 138 -5.00 12.08 6.81
N ARG A 139 -6.20 11.46 6.86
CA ARG A 139 -7.50 12.14 6.85
C ARG A 139 -7.98 12.54 8.25
N GLY A 140 -7.27 12.14 9.31
CA GLY A 140 -7.75 12.27 10.69
C GLY A 140 -8.97 11.38 11.00
N LEU A 141 -9.12 10.27 10.27
CA LEU A 141 -10.22 9.29 10.39
C LEU A 141 -9.80 8.00 11.11
#